data_AF-W2QBH3-F1
#
_entry.id   AF-W2QBH3-F1
#
_cell.length_a   1.000
_cell.length_b   1.000
_cell.length_c   1.000
_cell.angle_alpha   90.00
_cell.angle_beta   90.00
_cell.angle_gamma   90.00
#
_symmetry.space_group_name_H-M   'P 1'
#
loop_
_entity.id
_entity.type
_entity.pdbx_description
1 polymer ?
#
loop_
_entity_poly.entity_id
_entity_poly.type
_entity_poly.pdbx_seq_one_letter_code
_entity_poly.pdbx_strand_id
1 'polypeptide(L)'
;MKIQAAIAGLLSFAGLTSTSAEPSWHNLAITAPQYGRYLTRTVSEEPFFWQADTAWELVHRLNKTSIEFYLKTRAEQGYNVVQTVVVSELNGTTRSNFYGDLPFNNSDPTQPNDAYFELVDWTVDLAASYGILIALVPTWGMYVNGGWHSTSPIFNESNAYEWGKYIGQRYPGLPKILGGDSNAMWSWNMSEVQAAYAEDPDQDLPSLLAPIEDTSSVWASMRRGLKEAESTQGYESVVIYHPTAGWIVKPEVTPEAYGHNMLPDEEDRMSIDAVQSGHATPDPTSKFTPTIGWDSTKNYEVIANMRDRFTGPVIDLENHYEGAHDSFNLERQIWNSSQIRTGLYHGVYNGASGFTYGANSVWQMYEPRSALLRDSDYYAPQINQNASGSWREDVYFEGATQTQYVTKPLQNLTVAVLETLEPAREVLASPSGHTGKSVNTYEGTRYISVLASKNRDRYYVYTGHGDSFALQLDNGSGARSGSARWFSPRDGQYYANATVSVPESGNATRIDFTPPSGGSIDDDWLLVLEF
;
A
#
# COMPACT_ATOMS: atom_id res chain seq x y z
N MET A 1 -61.30 54.73 25.51
CA MET A 1 -61.02 54.49 24.08
C MET A 1 -59.57 54.06 23.95
N LYS A 2 -59.37 52.78 23.62
CA LYS A 2 -58.23 52.11 22.96
C LYS A 2 -56.79 52.51 23.33
N ILE A 3 -56.17 51.66 24.15
CA ILE A 3 -54.73 51.42 24.25
C ILE A 3 -54.30 50.68 22.97
N GLN A 4 -53.32 51.21 22.23
CA GLN A 4 -52.68 50.50 21.11
C GLN A 4 -51.31 49.98 21.58
N ALA A 5 -51.18 48.66 21.57
CA ALA A 5 -49.93 47.96 21.80
C ALA A 5 -49.09 47.95 20.51
N ALA A 6 -47.80 48.28 20.65
CA ALA A 6 -46.80 48.08 19.61
C ALA A 6 -46.41 46.59 19.60
N ILE A 7 -46.58 45.93 18.45
CA ILE A 7 -46.07 44.58 18.20
C ILE A 7 -44.75 44.73 17.43
N ALA A 8 -43.65 44.36 18.09
CA ALA A 8 -42.37 44.13 17.43
C ALA A 8 -42.40 42.74 16.79
N GLY A 9 -42.31 42.68 15.46
CA GLY A 9 -42.15 41.43 14.71
C GLY A 9 -40.69 40.98 14.75
N LEU A 10 -40.42 39.84 15.39
CA LEU A 10 -39.19 39.08 15.23
C LEU A 10 -39.19 38.43 13.83
N LEU A 11 -38.34 38.95 12.94
CA LEU A 11 -37.95 38.25 11.71
C LEU A 11 -36.91 37.19 12.09
N SER A 12 -37.34 35.94 12.12
CA SER A 12 -36.45 34.78 12.21
C SER A 12 -35.70 34.64 10.88
N PHE A 13 -34.42 34.99 10.86
CA PHE A 13 -33.46 34.54 9.85
C PHE A 13 -33.25 33.03 10.03
N ALA A 14 -34.03 32.22 9.33
CA ALA A 14 -33.63 30.84 9.06
C ALA A 14 -32.49 30.91 8.05
N GLY A 15 -31.25 30.81 8.55
CA GLY A 15 -30.09 30.56 7.71
C GLY A 15 -30.30 29.25 6.98
N LEU A 16 -30.43 29.31 5.66
CA LEU A 16 -30.26 28.15 4.79
C LEU A 16 -28.78 27.76 4.87
N THR A 17 -28.42 26.93 5.85
CA THR A 17 -27.21 26.12 5.75
C THR A 17 -27.47 25.14 4.62
N SER A 18 -26.90 25.41 3.45
CA SER A 18 -26.76 24.39 2.41
C SER A 18 -25.85 23.30 2.98
N THR A 19 -26.44 22.30 3.62
CA THR A 19 -25.76 21.03 3.83
C THR A 19 -25.57 20.45 2.44
N SER A 20 -24.38 20.60 1.86
CA SER A 20 -23.97 19.76 0.73
C SER A 20 -24.24 18.31 1.13
N ALA A 21 -24.89 17.55 0.25
CA ALA A 21 -25.10 16.14 0.54
C ALA A 21 -23.74 15.48 0.75
N GLU A 22 -23.60 14.72 1.84
CA GLU A 22 -22.38 13.98 2.12
C GLU A 22 -22.06 13.02 0.95
N PRO A 23 -20.78 12.88 0.56
CA PRO A 23 -20.41 11.98 -0.52
C PRO A 23 -20.74 10.52 -0.16
N SER A 24 -20.93 9.66 -1.17
CA SER A 24 -21.32 8.26 -0.99
C SER A 24 -20.34 7.45 -0.13
N TRP A 25 -19.07 7.87 -0.08
CA TRP A 25 -17.99 7.28 0.72
C TRP A 25 -17.81 7.92 2.11
N HIS A 26 -18.67 8.84 2.55
CA HIS A 26 -18.50 9.56 3.82
C HIS A 26 -18.25 8.61 5.01
N ASN A 27 -19.05 7.55 5.15
CA ASN A 27 -18.90 6.56 6.22
C ASN A 27 -17.70 5.61 6.03
N LEU A 28 -17.09 5.60 4.85
CA LEU A 28 -15.89 4.84 4.55
C LEU A 28 -14.62 5.67 4.78
N ALA A 29 -14.68 6.99 4.86
CA ALA A 29 -13.49 7.82 5.11
C ALA A 29 -12.69 7.33 6.32
N ILE A 30 -11.37 7.48 6.26
CA ILE A 30 -10.44 6.99 7.27
C ILE A 30 -9.67 8.13 7.93
N THR A 31 -9.26 7.90 9.15
CA THR A 31 -8.36 8.77 9.91
C THR A 31 -7.07 8.01 10.17
N ALA A 32 -5.94 8.67 9.89
CA ALA A 32 -4.61 8.19 10.20
C ALA A 32 -4.05 9.00 11.39
N PRO A 33 -3.79 8.37 12.55
CA PRO A 33 -3.31 9.11 13.72
C PRO A 33 -1.88 9.63 13.52
N GLN A 34 -1.59 10.82 14.04
CA GLN A 34 -0.21 11.34 14.08
C GLN A 34 0.71 10.48 14.96
N TYR A 35 0.14 9.91 16.04
CA TYR A 35 0.82 8.99 16.95
C TYR A 35 -0.01 7.72 17.08
N GLY A 36 0.51 6.60 16.61
CA GLY A 36 -0.19 5.32 16.64
C GLY A 36 0.23 4.42 15.49
N ARG A 37 -0.34 3.22 15.48
CA ARG A 37 -0.11 2.22 14.44
C ARG A 37 -1.29 2.06 13.50
N TYR A 38 -2.50 2.12 14.03
CA TYR A 38 -3.66 1.63 13.29
C TYR A 38 -4.54 2.77 12.78
N LEU A 39 -5.13 2.54 11.61
CA LEU A 39 -6.11 3.44 11.01
C LEU A 39 -7.48 3.20 11.66
N THR A 40 -8.36 4.19 11.55
CA THR A 40 -9.76 4.07 11.98
C THR A 40 -10.69 4.63 10.92
N ARG A 41 -11.95 4.18 10.91
CA ARG A 41 -13.01 4.89 10.18
C ARG A 41 -13.27 6.23 10.86
N THR A 42 -13.32 7.32 10.10
CA THR A 42 -13.48 8.68 10.65
C THR A 42 -14.78 8.84 11.43
N VAL A 43 -15.86 8.23 10.96
CA VAL A 43 -17.20 8.39 11.57
C VAL A 43 -17.45 7.39 12.69
N SER A 44 -17.15 6.10 12.49
CA SER A 44 -17.47 5.05 13.47
C SER A 44 -16.37 4.82 14.50
N GLU A 45 -15.16 5.35 14.27
CA GLU A 45 -13.95 5.13 15.07
C GLU A 45 -13.52 3.65 15.14
N GLU A 46 -14.13 2.77 14.35
CA GLU A 46 -13.79 1.36 14.28
C GLU A 46 -12.39 1.17 13.65
N PRO A 47 -11.59 0.19 14.11
CA PRO A 47 -10.31 -0.11 13.50
C PRO A 47 -10.45 -0.40 12.00
N PHE A 48 -9.53 0.15 11.22
CA PHE A 48 -9.45 -0.06 9.79
C PHE A 48 -8.08 -0.65 9.46
N PHE A 49 -8.06 -1.85 8.89
CA PHE A 49 -6.85 -2.40 8.26
C PHE A 49 -6.91 -2.08 6.78
N TRP A 50 -5.88 -1.43 6.25
CA TRP A 50 -5.74 -1.19 4.82
C TRP A 50 -5.50 -2.53 4.11
N GLN A 51 -6.46 -2.99 3.31
CA GLN A 51 -6.37 -4.22 2.52
C GLN A 51 -6.62 -3.86 1.07
N ALA A 52 -5.55 -3.46 0.39
CA ALA A 52 -5.62 -2.87 -0.93
C ALA A 52 -5.29 -3.85 -2.05
N ASP A 53 -5.93 -3.64 -3.20
CA ASP A 53 -5.46 -4.14 -4.50
C ASP A 53 -4.89 -2.97 -5.33
N THR A 54 -3.92 -3.29 -6.18
CA THR A 54 -3.29 -2.35 -7.11
C THR A 54 -3.93 -2.45 -8.49
N ALA A 55 -4.57 -1.36 -8.93
CA ALA A 55 -5.27 -1.25 -10.20
C ALA A 55 -4.98 0.10 -10.87
N TRP A 56 -3.70 0.35 -11.16
CA TRP A 56 -3.20 1.63 -11.67
C TRP A 56 -3.98 2.14 -12.87
N GLU A 57 -4.30 1.26 -13.81
CA GLU A 57 -4.93 1.62 -15.08
C GLU A 57 -6.47 1.50 -15.09
N LEU A 58 -7.12 1.32 -13.93
CA LEU A 58 -8.57 1.04 -13.82
C LEU A 58 -9.44 2.03 -14.58
N VAL A 59 -9.37 3.31 -14.23
CA VAL A 59 -10.22 4.37 -14.82
C VAL A 59 -9.74 4.82 -16.19
N HIS A 60 -8.50 4.52 -16.55
CA HIS A 60 -7.94 4.86 -17.84
C HIS A 60 -8.34 3.83 -18.91
N ARG A 61 -8.23 2.54 -18.62
CA ARG A 61 -8.40 1.48 -19.64
C ARG A 61 -9.78 0.85 -19.66
N LEU A 62 -10.47 0.79 -18.54
CA LEU A 62 -11.69 0.00 -18.45
C LEU A 62 -12.95 0.83 -18.74
N ASN A 63 -13.96 0.12 -19.23
CA ASN A 63 -15.33 0.62 -19.30
C ASN A 63 -16.09 0.31 -18.00
N LYS A 64 -17.27 0.93 -17.83
CA LYS A 64 -18.11 0.77 -16.64
C LYS A 64 -18.40 -0.69 -16.27
N THR A 65 -18.77 -1.54 -17.24
CA THR A 65 -19.06 -2.97 -16.97
C THR A 65 -17.84 -3.73 -16.44
N SER A 66 -16.65 -3.40 -16.96
CA SER A 66 -15.40 -4.05 -16.53
C SER A 66 -14.94 -3.55 -15.18
N ILE A 67 -15.10 -2.26 -14.90
CA ILE A 67 -14.87 -1.66 -13.57
C ILE A 67 -15.80 -2.29 -12.53
N GLU A 68 -17.09 -2.45 -12.85
CA GLU A 68 -18.05 -3.11 -11.96
C GLU A 68 -17.66 -4.56 -11.67
N PHE A 69 -17.31 -5.33 -12.71
CA PHE A 69 -16.82 -6.70 -12.54
C PHE A 69 -15.60 -6.76 -11.61
N TYR A 70 -14.62 -5.90 -11.85
CA TYR A 70 -13.41 -5.80 -11.02
C TYR A 70 -13.74 -5.46 -9.56
N LEU A 71 -14.45 -4.36 -9.31
CA LEU A 71 -14.76 -3.88 -7.95
C LEU A 71 -15.61 -4.88 -7.17
N LYS A 72 -16.61 -5.48 -7.81
CA LYS A 72 -17.43 -6.51 -7.19
C LYS A 72 -16.58 -7.73 -6.81
N THR A 73 -15.70 -8.18 -7.71
CA THR A 73 -14.82 -9.32 -7.45
C THR A 73 -13.88 -9.03 -6.28
N ARG A 74 -13.29 -7.83 -6.22
CA ARG A 74 -12.43 -7.44 -5.10
C ARG A 74 -13.18 -7.31 -3.78
N ALA A 75 -14.42 -6.84 -3.79
CA ALA A 75 -15.26 -6.83 -2.59
C ALA A 75 -15.56 -8.27 -2.09
N GLU A 76 -15.87 -9.20 -2.99
CA GLU A 76 -16.07 -10.62 -2.66
C GLU A 76 -14.79 -11.30 -2.13
N GLN A 77 -13.62 -10.77 -2.49
CA GLN A 77 -12.31 -11.21 -2.02
C GLN A 77 -11.82 -10.42 -0.79
N GLY A 78 -12.66 -9.59 -0.15
CA GLY A 78 -12.33 -8.94 1.12
C GLY A 78 -11.43 -7.71 1.05
N TYR A 79 -11.14 -7.20 -0.15
CA TYR A 79 -10.45 -5.91 -0.32
C TYR A 79 -11.36 -4.77 0.11
N ASN A 80 -10.79 -3.78 0.79
CA ASN A 80 -11.51 -2.59 1.25
C ASN A 80 -10.86 -1.28 0.74
N VAL A 81 -9.76 -1.38 0.01
CA VAL A 81 -9.13 -0.28 -0.72
C VAL A 81 -8.78 -0.75 -2.13
N VAL A 82 -8.88 0.14 -3.11
CA VAL A 82 -8.31 -0.04 -4.46
C VAL A 82 -7.49 1.19 -4.78
N GLN A 83 -6.23 0.99 -5.19
CA GLN A 83 -5.36 2.07 -5.63
C GLN A 83 -5.46 2.25 -7.15
N THR A 84 -5.67 3.47 -7.61
CA THR A 84 -5.77 3.76 -9.05
C THR A 84 -5.26 5.16 -9.40
N VAL A 85 -4.84 5.35 -10.65
CA VAL A 85 -4.23 6.58 -11.12
C VAL A 85 -5.21 7.41 -11.95
N VAL A 86 -5.34 8.70 -11.61
CA VAL A 86 -6.15 9.65 -12.37
C VAL A 86 -5.45 10.03 -13.67
N VAL A 87 -4.20 10.53 -13.60
CA VAL A 87 -3.36 10.78 -14.78
C VAL A 87 -2.38 9.63 -14.93
N SER A 88 -2.80 8.63 -15.70
CA SER A 88 -2.14 7.32 -15.85
C SER A 88 -0.71 7.41 -16.41
N GLU A 89 0.12 6.48 -15.96
CA GLU A 89 1.48 6.24 -16.44
C GLU A 89 1.51 5.93 -17.94
N LEU A 90 0.62 5.05 -18.41
CA LEU A 90 0.74 4.42 -19.72
C LEU A 90 0.01 5.23 -20.80
N ASN A 91 0.63 6.36 -21.18
CA ASN A 91 0.13 7.33 -22.17
C ASN A 91 -1.11 8.12 -21.70
N GLY A 92 -1.26 8.34 -20.38
CA GLY A 92 -2.46 8.94 -19.79
C GLY A 92 -2.84 10.34 -20.30
N THR A 93 -1.90 11.07 -20.90
CA THR A 93 -2.12 12.43 -21.45
C THR A 93 -2.23 12.47 -22.97
N THR A 94 -1.96 11.37 -23.67
CA THR A 94 -1.90 11.31 -25.14
C THR A 94 -2.83 10.25 -25.73
N ARG A 95 -3.24 9.26 -24.93
CA ARG A 95 -4.24 8.26 -25.28
C ARG A 95 -5.45 8.47 -24.40
N SER A 96 -6.64 8.51 -25.01
CA SER A 96 -7.88 8.68 -24.28
C SER A 96 -8.25 7.44 -23.47
N ASN A 97 -9.11 7.61 -22.46
CA ASN A 97 -9.77 6.50 -21.82
C ASN A 97 -10.67 5.70 -22.79
N PHE A 98 -11.32 4.65 -22.29
CA PHE A 98 -12.23 3.81 -23.08
C PHE A 98 -13.33 4.59 -23.84
N TYR A 99 -13.76 5.74 -23.30
CA TYR A 99 -14.84 6.58 -23.80
C TYR A 99 -14.38 7.70 -24.76
N GLY A 100 -13.08 7.85 -24.97
CA GLY A 100 -12.53 8.86 -25.89
C GLY A 100 -12.10 10.16 -25.21
N ASP A 101 -12.05 10.20 -23.88
CA ASP A 101 -11.70 11.39 -23.11
C ASP A 101 -10.26 11.37 -22.59
N LEU A 102 -9.57 12.50 -22.67
CA LEU A 102 -8.30 12.77 -21.98
C LEU A 102 -8.55 13.48 -20.65
N PRO A 103 -7.65 13.38 -19.65
CA PRO A 103 -7.84 14.03 -18.34
C PRO A 103 -7.84 15.58 -18.43
N PHE A 104 -7.23 16.13 -19.49
CA PHE A 104 -7.04 17.56 -19.68
C PHE A 104 -7.52 18.02 -21.05
N ASN A 105 -8.19 19.17 -21.09
CA ASN A 105 -8.45 19.91 -22.32
C ASN A 105 -7.16 20.61 -22.77
N ASN A 106 -6.92 20.64 -24.09
CA ASN A 106 -5.77 21.33 -24.70
C ASN A 106 -4.39 20.91 -24.16
N SER A 107 -4.29 19.71 -23.56
CA SER A 107 -3.08 19.23 -22.88
C SER A 107 -2.59 20.17 -21.76
N ASP A 108 -3.50 20.92 -21.14
CA ASP A 108 -3.20 21.89 -20.08
C ASP A 108 -3.73 21.37 -18.73
N PRO A 109 -2.85 21.08 -17.74
CA PRO A 109 -3.26 20.56 -16.44
C PRO A 109 -4.10 21.54 -15.61
N THR A 110 -4.18 22.82 -16.01
CA THR A 110 -5.10 23.80 -15.41
C THR A 110 -6.51 23.76 -16.00
N GLN A 111 -6.74 22.91 -17.02
CA GLN A 111 -8.03 22.74 -17.68
C GLN A 111 -8.50 21.27 -17.63
N PRO A 112 -8.89 20.74 -16.44
CA PRO A 112 -9.46 19.39 -16.34
C PRO A 112 -10.65 19.18 -17.29
N ASN A 113 -10.78 17.97 -17.83
CA ASN A 113 -11.88 17.60 -18.71
C ASN A 113 -12.98 16.86 -17.94
N ASP A 114 -14.12 17.51 -17.71
CA ASP A 114 -15.23 16.92 -16.94
C ASP A 114 -15.71 15.57 -17.49
N ALA A 115 -15.71 15.35 -18.80
CA ALA A 115 -16.14 14.07 -19.39
C ALA A 115 -15.26 12.88 -18.96
N TYR A 116 -13.95 13.11 -18.80
CA TYR A 116 -13.05 12.12 -18.23
C TYR A 116 -13.40 11.84 -16.75
N PHE A 117 -13.66 12.90 -16.00
CA PHE A 117 -13.97 12.83 -14.58
C PHE A 117 -15.33 12.22 -14.28
N GLU A 118 -16.31 12.26 -15.19
CA GLU A 118 -17.59 11.55 -15.03
C GLU A 118 -17.40 10.03 -14.83
N LEU A 119 -16.37 9.43 -15.44
CA LEU A 119 -16.04 8.03 -15.20
C LEU A 119 -15.39 7.83 -13.82
N VAL A 120 -14.52 8.74 -13.41
CA VAL A 120 -13.85 8.69 -12.10
C VAL A 120 -14.88 8.85 -10.98
N ASP A 121 -15.78 9.84 -11.07
CA ASP A 121 -16.90 10.07 -10.15
C ASP A 121 -17.76 8.80 -10.00
N TRP A 122 -18.19 8.25 -11.14
CA TRP A 122 -19.00 7.04 -11.14
C TRP A 122 -18.26 5.85 -10.51
N THR A 123 -16.95 5.75 -10.72
CA THR A 123 -16.12 4.66 -10.19
C THR A 123 -15.97 4.76 -8.67
N VAL A 124 -15.72 5.95 -8.13
CA VAL A 124 -15.59 6.13 -6.67
C VAL A 124 -16.92 5.90 -5.95
N ASP A 125 -18.04 6.30 -6.55
CA ASP A 125 -19.38 6.02 -6.03
C ASP A 125 -19.72 4.53 -6.06
N LEU A 126 -19.38 3.85 -7.16
CA LEU A 126 -19.61 2.41 -7.28
C LEU A 126 -18.75 1.63 -6.27
N ALA A 127 -17.48 1.98 -6.12
CA ALA A 127 -16.59 1.37 -5.13
C ALA A 127 -17.14 1.54 -3.71
N ALA A 128 -17.62 2.74 -3.36
CA ALA A 128 -18.23 3.00 -2.07
C ALA A 128 -19.46 2.12 -1.81
N SER A 129 -20.28 1.86 -2.84
CA SER A 129 -21.43 0.95 -2.73
C SER A 129 -21.05 -0.51 -2.41
N TYR A 130 -19.81 -0.90 -2.73
CA TYR A 130 -19.22 -2.19 -2.39
C TYR A 130 -18.39 -2.17 -1.09
N GLY A 131 -18.34 -1.05 -0.37
CA GLY A 131 -17.55 -0.91 0.85
C GLY A 131 -16.05 -0.69 0.62
N ILE A 132 -15.66 -0.36 -0.62
CA ILE A 132 -14.28 -0.12 -1.03
C ILE A 132 -14.00 1.38 -1.07
N LEU A 133 -12.90 1.81 -0.45
CA LEU A 133 -12.32 3.13 -0.68
C LEU A 133 -11.46 3.12 -1.94
N ILE A 134 -11.59 4.14 -2.78
CA ILE A 134 -10.57 4.39 -3.81
C ILE A 134 -9.48 5.27 -3.19
N ALA A 135 -8.24 4.79 -3.24
CA ALA A 135 -7.05 5.59 -3.01
C ALA A 135 -6.57 6.15 -4.34
N LEU A 136 -6.68 7.45 -4.52
CA LEU A 136 -6.40 8.11 -5.80
C LEU A 136 -4.94 8.56 -5.85
N VAL A 137 -4.22 8.14 -6.89
CA VAL A 137 -2.98 8.78 -7.31
C VAL A 137 -3.37 9.95 -8.22
N PRO A 138 -3.24 11.23 -7.80
CA PRO A 138 -3.72 12.35 -8.61
C PRO A 138 -2.99 12.46 -9.95
N THR A 139 -1.72 12.08 -9.99
CA THR A 139 -0.91 11.98 -11.21
C THR A 139 0.25 11.03 -10.97
N TRP A 140 0.66 10.27 -11.99
CA TRP A 140 1.90 9.50 -11.90
C TRP A 140 3.12 10.44 -11.82
N GLY A 141 4.20 9.99 -11.18
CA GLY A 141 5.33 10.86 -10.81
C GLY A 141 6.12 11.39 -12.01
N MET A 142 6.08 10.66 -13.12
CA MET A 142 6.72 11.05 -14.38
C MET A 142 6.27 12.44 -14.89
N TYR A 143 5.04 12.86 -14.58
CA TYR A 143 4.50 14.16 -14.98
C TYR A 143 5.02 15.32 -14.13
N VAL A 144 5.76 15.04 -13.06
CA VAL A 144 6.39 16.02 -12.17
C VAL A 144 7.91 16.09 -12.37
N ASN A 145 8.59 14.96 -12.55
CA ASN A 145 10.05 14.92 -12.61
C ASN A 145 10.64 13.91 -13.62
N GLY A 146 9.83 13.42 -14.55
CA GLY A 146 10.24 12.45 -15.57
C GLY A 146 10.23 10.98 -15.13
N GLY A 147 10.41 10.70 -13.83
CA GLY A 147 10.35 9.35 -13.26
C GLY A 147 11.20 8.33 -14.04
N TRP A 148 10.65 7.14 -14.26
CA TRP A 148 11.27 6.07 -15.08
C TRP A 148 10.98 6.18 -16.59
N HIS A 149 10.46 7.32 -17.07
CA HIS A 149 9.95 7.45 -18.45
C HIS A 149 10.58 8.59 -19.24
N SER A 150 11.56 9.30 -18.69
CA SER A 150 12.17 10.50 -19.31
C SER A 150 11.13 11.53 -19.79
N THR A 151 9.99 11.61 -19.11
CA THR A 151 8.86 12.43 -19.55
C THR A 151 9.06 13.90 -19.20
N SER A 152 8.70 14.79 -20.13
CA SER A 152 8.70 16.23 -19.85
C SER A 152 7.66 16.56 -18.79
N PRO A 153 8.05 17.17 -17.65
CA PRO A 153 7.11 17.56 -16.61
C PRO A 153 6.03 18.51 -17.12
N ILE A 154 4.80 18.32 -16.66
CA ILE A 154 3.65 19.22 -16.92
C ILE A 154 3.19 19.95 -15.65
N PHE A 155 3.65 19.50 -14.48
CA PHE A 155 3.37 20.14 -13.20
C PHE A 155 4.53 21.02 -12.72
N ASN A 156 4.17 22.16 -12.14
CA ASN A 156 5.02 23.08 -11.40
C ASN A 156 4.29 23.52 -10.13
N GLU A 157 4.94 24.27 -9.25
CA GLU A 157 4.34 24.65 -7.96
C GLU A 157 2.97 25.34 -8.09
N SER A 158 2.80 26.21 -9.08
CA SER A 158 1.55 26.98 -9.24
C SER A 158 0.40 26.10 -9.70
N ASN A 159 0.58 25.29 -10.75
CA ASN A 159 -0.51 24.47 -11.27
C ASN A 159 -0.74 23.20 -10.42
N ALA A 160 0.27 22.73 -9.68
CA ALA A 160 0.14 21.60 -8.77
C ALA A 160 -0.79 21.93 -7.60
N TYR A 161 -0.72 23.16 -7.05
CA TYR A 161 -1.66 23.62 -6.02
C TYR A 161 -3.10 23.62 -6.53
N GLU A 162 -3.36 24.21 -7.71
CA GLU A 162 -4.71 24.25 -8.28
C GLU A 162 -5.22 22.84 -8.63
N TRP A 163 -4.35 21.95 -9.09
CA TRP A 163 -4.68 20.56 -9.33
C TRP A 163 -5.04 19.81 -8.04
N GLY A 164 -4.23 19.96 -6.99
CA GLY A 164 -4.52 19.40 -5.68
C GLY A 164 -5.85 19.92 -5.13
N LYS A 165 -6.12 21.21 -5.28
CA LYS A 165 -7.38 21.83 -4.89
C LYS A 165 -8.57 21.25 -5.66
N TYR A 166 -8.45 21.11 -6.98
CA TYR A 166 -9.49 20.50 -7.83
C TYR A 166 -9.81 19.06 -7.39
N ILE A 167 -8.79 18.23 -7.18
CA ILE A 167 -8.96 16.83 -6.73
C ILE A 167 -9.54 16.76 -5.32
N GLY A 168 -9.05 17.57 -4.38
CA GLY A 168 -9.53 17.60 -3.00
C GLY A 168 -10.97 18.14 -2.88
N GLN A 169 -11.36 19.06 -3.78
CA GLN A 169 -12.72 19.55 -3.87
C GLN A 169 -13.68 18.47 -4.37
N ARG A 170 -13.28 17.72 -5.40
CA ARG A 170 -14.12 16.70 -6.04
C ARG A 170 -14.23 15.41 -5.21
N TYR A 171 -13.18 15.04 -4.49
CA TYR A 171 -13.09 13.74 -3.80
C TYR A 171 -12.68 13.85 -2.32
N PRO A 172 -13.34 14.68 -1.49
CA PRO A 172 -12.91 14.90 -0.11
C PRO A 172 -12.94 13.62 0.73
N GLY A 173 -11.97 13.43 1.62
CA GLY A 173 -11.91 12.28 2.54
C GLY A 173 -11.46 10.95 1.94
N LEU A 174 -11.40 10.80 0.61
CA LEU A 174 -10.69 9.66 0.00
C LEU A 174 -9.18 9.76 0.26
N PRO A 175 -8.42 8.67 0.40
CA PRO A 175 -6.96 8.75 0.47
C PRO A 175 -6.35 9.27 -0.84
N LYS A 176 -5.29 10.08 -0.76
CA LYS A 176 -4.50 10.53 -1.92
C LYS A 176 -3.07 10.03 -1.82
N ILE A 177 -2.57 9.50 -2.92
CA ILE A 177 -1.22 8.95 -3.04
C ILE A 177 -0.43 9.88 -3.97
N LEU A 178 0.47 10.69 -3.42
CA LEU A 178 1.42 11.52 -4.17
C LEU A 178 2.60 10.67 -4.67
N GLY A 179 3.48 11.25 -5.48
CA GLY A 179 4.58 10.50 -6.09
C GLY A 179 4.07 9.69 -7.28
N GLY A 180 3.99 8.36 -7.13
CA GLY A 180 3.65 7.44 -8.20
C GLY A 180 4.92 6.92 -8.87
N ASP A 181 5.57 5.96 -8.20
CA ASP A 181 6.84 5.33 -8.59
C ASP A 181 7.94 6.36 -8.93
N SER A 182 8.06 7.39 -8.10
CA SER A 182 9.09 8.42 -8.25
C SER A 182 9.43 9.12 -6.94
N ASN A 183 10.72 9.36 -6.69
CA ASN A 183 11.19 10.11 -5.53
C ASN A 183 11.17 11.61 -5.80
N ALA A 184 11.04 12.43 -4.75
CA ALA A 184 11.05 13.89 -4.90
C ALA A 184 12.38 14.41 -5.48
N MET A 185 13.50 13.80 -5.08
CA MET A 185 14.83 14.03 -5.67
C MET A 185 15.14 12.93 -6.68
N TRP A 186 15.22 13.28 -7.97
CA TRP A 186 15.39 12.29 -9.04
C TRP A 186 16.19 12.83 -10.23
N SER A 187 16.72 11.91 -11.05
CA SER A 187 17.34 12.22 -12.32
C SER A 187 16.45 11.71 -13.45
N TRP A 188 15.93 12.62 -14.28
CA TRP A 188 14.88 12.32 -15.25
C TRP A 188 15.27 11.25 -16.29
N ASN A 189 16.56 11.07 -16.57
CA ASN A 189 17.05 10.12 -17.57
C ASN A 189 17.51 8.78 -16.98
N MET A 190 17.12 8.43 -15.75
CA MET A 190 17.57 7.20 -15.08
C MET A 190 17.37 5.94 -15.94
N SER A 191 16.24 5.82 -16.64
CA SER A 191 15.96 4.67 -17.50
C SER A 191 16.89 4.58 -18.71
N GLU A 192 17.35 5.72 -19.24
CA GLU A 192 18.36 5.76 -20.30
C GLU A 192 19.72 5.29 -19.77
N VAL A 193 20.06 5.63 -18.51
CA VAL A 193 21.27 5.12 -17.85
C VAL A 193 21.19 3.62 -17.57
N GLN A 194 20.00 3.09 -17.21
CA GLN A 194 19.79 1.65 -17.11
C GLN A 194 19.91 0.94 -18.46
N ALA A 195 19.39 1.53 -19.54
CA ALA A 195 19.57 0.98 -20.89
C ALA A 195 21.05 0.98 -21.29
N ALA A 196 21.78 2.06 -21.01
CA ALA A 196 23.22 2.13 -21.25
C ALA A 196 23.98 1.02 -20.50
N TYR A 197 23.64 0.78 -19.22
CA TYR A 197 24.22 -0.33 -18.45
C TYR A 197 24.04 -1.71 -19.11
N ALA A 198 22.88 -1.96 -19.72
CA ALA A 198 22.62 -3.20 -20.42
C ALA A 198 23.49 -3.36 -21.69
N GLU A 199 23.92 -2.26 -22.30
CA GLU A 199 24.82 -2.25 -23.47
C GLU A 199 26.30 -2.37 -23.08
N ASP A 200 26.75 -1.62 -22.08
CA ASP A 200 28.11 -1.65 -21.54
C ASP A 200 28.08 -1.49 -20.01
N PRO A 201 28.30 -2.57 -19.24
CA PRO A 201 28.27 -2.52 -17.78
C PRO A 201 29.52 -1.91 -17.14
N ASP A 202 30.59 -1.65 -17.92
CA ASP A 202 31.87 -1.14 -17.41
C ASP A 202 32.04 0.38 -17.63
N GLN A 203 31.07 1.04 -18.26
CA GLN A 203 31.08 2.50 -18.45
C GLN A 203 30.79 3.26 -17.15
N ASP A 204 31.14 4.56 -17.14
CA ASP A 204 30.91 5.45 -15.99
C ASP A 204 29.45 5.90 -15.91
N LEU A 205 28.56 5.00 -15.49
CA LEU A 205 27.11 5.25 -15.41
C LEU A 205 26.73 6.49 -14.59
N PRO A 206 27.35 6.79 -13.44
CA PRO A 206 27.02 8.01 -12.69
C PRO A 206 27.24 9.31 -13.47
N SER A 207 28.19 9.38 -14.41
CA SER A 207 28.39 10.59 -15.22
C SER A 207 27.42 10.72 -16.40
N LEU A 208 26.64 9.68 -16.69
CA LEU A 208 25.56 9.72 -17.68
C LEU A 208 24.25 10.27 -17.11
N LEU A 209 24.12 10.32 -15.77
CA LEU A 209 22.94 10.88 -15.13
C LEU A 209 22.82 12.37 -15.41
N ALA A 210 21.61 12.79 -15.76
CA ALA A 210 21.22 14.18 -15.69
C ALA A 210 21.31 14.68 -14.23
N PRO A 211 21.40 16.00 -13.99
CA PRO A 211 21.38 16.55 -12.65
C PRO A 211 20.20 16.02 -11.84
N ILE A 212 20.45 15.76 -10.56
CA ILE A 212 19.38 15.40 -9.62
C ILE A 212 18.56 16.66 -9.36
N GLU A 213 17.29 16.62 -9.72
CA GLU A 213 16.33 17.70 -9.50
C GLU A 213 15.52 17.43 -8.24
N ASP A 214 15.35 18.46 -7.41
CA ASP A 214 14.47 18.41 -6.24
C ASP A 214 13.09 19.00 -6.61
N THR A 215 12.08 18.13 -6.59
CA THR A 215 10.69 18.46 -6.90
C THR A 215 9.77 18.40 -5.68
N SER A 216 10.34 18.34 -4.47
CA SER A 216 9.59 18.34 -3.21
C SER A 216 8.63 19.53 -3.11
N SER A 217 9.02 20.72 -3.57
CA SER A 217 8.18 21.92 -3.54
C SER A 217 6.91 21.79 -4.41
N VAL A 218 6.99 21.07 -5.53
CA VAL A 218 5.83 20.81 -6.40
C VAL A 218 4.83 19.89 -5.71
N TRP A 219 5.32 18.81 -5.10
CA TRP A 219 4.50 17.86 -4.33
C TRP A 219 3.88 18.51 -3.08
N ALA A 220 4.66 19.31 -2.34
CA ALA A 220 4.18 20.11 -1.23
C ALA A 220 3.06 21.07 -1.67
N SER A 221 3.23 21.74 -2.81
CA SER A 221 2.20 22.62 -3.36
C SER A 221 0.90 21.87 -3.67
N MET A 222 0.99 20.69 -4.29
CA MET A 222 -0.18 19.83 -4.55
C MET A 222 -0.88 19.41 -3.26
N ARG A 223 -0.11 18.99 -2.25
CA ARG A 223 -0.61 18.64 -0.93
C ARG A 223 -1.34 19.79 -0.26
N ARG A 224 -0.79 21.02 -0.31
CA ARG A 224 -1.45 22.21 0.25
C ARG A 224 -2.82 22.47 -0.40
N GLY A 225 -2.92 22.29 -1.72
CA GLY A 225 -4.20 22.38 -2.44
C GLY A 225 -5.22 21.35 -1.94
N LEU A 226 -4.81 20.08 -1.80
CA LEU A 226 -5.64 19.00 -1.24
C LEU A 226 -6.12 19.36 0.18
N LYS A 227 -5.18 19.71 1.06
CA LYS A 227 -5.45 20.04 2.46
C LYS A 227 -6.43 21.20 2.61
N GLU A 228 -6.25 22.27 1.84
CA GLU A 228 -7.17 23.41 1.85
C GLU A 228 -8.57 22.97 1.42
N ALA A 229 -8.69 22.35 0.25
CA ALA A 229 -9.97 21.93 -0.31
C ALA A 229 -10.76 21.01 0.62
N GLU A 230 -10.11 19.97 1.16
CA GLU A 230 -10.76 18.98 2.01
C GLU A 230 -11.17 19.55 3.36
N SER A 231 -10.34 20.43 3.94
CA SER A 231 -10.66 21.08 5.21
C SER A 231 -11.93 21.93 5.12
N THR A 232 -12.20 22.56 3.96
CA THR A 232 -13.44 23.33 3.75
C THR A 232 -14.69 22.47 3.70
N GLN A 233 -14.53 21.16 3.47
CA GLN A 233 -15.60 20.17 3.43
C GLN A 233 -15.66 19.32 4.70
N GLY A 234 -14.88 19.66 5.74
CA GLY A 234 -14.89 18.97 7.02
C GLY A 234 -14.05 17.69 7.09
N TYR A 235 -13.17 17.47 6.12
CA TYR A 235 -12.29 16.30 6.09
C TYR A 235 -10.83 16.67 6.42
N GLU A 236 -10.17 15.79 7.18
CA GLU A 236 -8.72 15.77 7.27
C GLU A 236 -8.16 15.02 6.07
N SER A 237 -7.26 15.65 5.31
CA SER A 237 -6.65 15.05 4.13
C SER A 237 -5.74 13.90 4.53
N VAL A 238 -6.08 12.67 4.11
CA VAL A 238 -5.21 11.50 4.25
C VAL A 238 -4.31 11.40 3.03
N VAL A 239 -3.03 11.73 3.21
CA VAL A 239 -2.03 11.77 2.14
C VAL A 239 -0.94 10.75 2.42
N ILE A 240 -0.59 9.99 1.40
CA ILE A 240 0.50 9.03 1.35
C ILE A 240 1.43 9.47 0.21
N TYR A 241 2.72 9.15 0.29
CA TYR A 241 3.62 9.32 -0.85
C TYR A 241 4.08 7.93 -1.31
N HIS A 242 3.95 7.66 -2.60
CA HIS A 242 4.41 6.45 -3.26
C HIS A 242 5.78 6.70 -3.92
N PRO A 243 6.89 6.40 -3.22
CA PRO A 243 8.23 6.52 -3.78
C PRO A 243 8.49 5.38 -4.78
N THR A 244 9.59 5.47 -5.51
CA THR A 244 10.10 4.31 -6.28
C THR A 244 10.80 3.30 -5.35
N ALA A 245 11.12 2.11 -5.85
CA ALA A 245 11.72 1.00 -5.09
C ALA A 245 13.20 1.21 -4.66
N GLY A 246 13.78 2.38 -4.96
CA GLY A 246 15.19 2.65 -4.71
C GLY A 246 15.51 4.13 -4.67
N TRP A 247 16.77 4.44 -4.35
CA TRP A 247 17.25 5.82 -4.28
C TRP A 247 18.63 5.94 -4.91
N ILE A 248 18.96 7.16 -5.32
CA ILE A 248 20.23 7.49 -5.95
C ILE A 248 21.30 7.52 -4.85
N VAL A 249 22.40 6.80 -5.09
CA VAL A 249 23.61 6.79 -4.23
C VAL A 249 24.84 7.34 -4.93
N LYS A 250 24.76 7.52 -6.25
CA LYS A 250 25.78 8.20 -7.07
C LYS A 250 25.13 9.02 -8.18
N PRO A 251 25.68 10.20 -8.53
CA PRO A 251 26.91 10.79 -8.00
C PRO A 251 26.75 11.34 -6.57
N GLU A 252 25.51 11.57 -6.13
CA GLU A 252 25.18 12.09 -4.81
C GLU A 252 24.12 11.20 -4.15
N VAL A 253 24.12 11.14 -2.82
CA VAL A 253 23.17 10.31 -2.05
C VAL A 253 21.89 11.11 -1.82
N THR A 254 20.79 10.59 -2.35
CA THR A 254 19.42 11.07 -2.08
C THR A 254 18.80 10.33 -0.89
N PRO A 255 17.72 10.87 -0.28
CA PRO A 255 17.05 10.20 0.83
C PRO A 255 16.61 8.77 0.49
N GLU A 256 16.62 7.89 1.49
CA GLU A 256 16.05 6.54 1.37
C GLU A 256 14.59 6.62 0.92
N ALA A 257 14.17 5.65 0.10
CA ALA A 257 12.88 5.66 -0.59
C ALA A 257 11.69 5.31 0.32
N TYR A 258 11.47 6.14 1.34
CA TYR A 258 10.30 6.14 2.22
C TYR A 258 9.46 7.39 1.95
N GLY A 259 8.14 7.26 2.01
CA GLY A 259 7.21 8.34 1.73
C GLY A 259 7.42 9.57 2.63
N HIS A 260 7.70 9.37 3.92
CA HIS A 260 7.97 10.48 4.85
C HIS A 260 9.24 11.27 4.53
N ASN A 261 10.21 10.67 3.84
CA ASN A 261 11.44 11.36 3.42
C ASN A 261 11.22 12.28 2.20
N MET A 262 10.14 12.06 1.45
CA MET A 262 9.88 12.81 0.21
C MET A 262 9.35 14.22 0.48
N LEU A 263 8.70 14.41 1.63
CA LEU A 263 8.19 15.69 2.14
C LEU A 263 8.49 15.77 3.65
N PRO A 264 9.72 16.15 4.03
CA PRO A 264 10.19 16.07 5.42
C PRO A 264 9.67 17.20 6.32
N ASP A 265 9.13 18.27 5.75
CA ASP A 265 8.60 19.40 6.51
C ASP A 265 7.32 19.01 7.25
N GLU A 266 7.20 19.36 8.54
CA GLU A 266 6.06 18.96 9.37
C GLU A 266 4.72 19.51 8.85
N GLU A 267 4.71 20.68 8.19
CA GLU A 267 3.50 21.20 7.54
C GLU A 267 2.97 20.25 6.45
N ASP A 268 3.91 19.58 5.80
CA ASP A 268 3.73 18.68 4.66
C ASP A 268 3.89 17.19 5.00
N ARG A 269 3.97 16.85 6.30
CA ARG A 269 4.12 15.48 6.83
C ARG A 269 3.08 14.50 6.30
N MET A 270 3.49 13.41 5.66
CA MET A 270 2.58 12.33 5.21
C MET A 270 1.68 11.81 6.34
N SER A 271 0.43 11.47 6.05
CA SER A 271 -0.51 10.91 7.04
C SER A 271 -0.15 9.46 7.38
N ILE A 272 0.28 8.70 6.38
CA ILE A 272 0.75 7.31 6.46
C ILE A 272 2.12 7.28 5.78
N ASP A 273 3.11 6.68 6.43
CA ASP A 273 4.40 6.44 5.79
C ASP A 273 4.35 5.18 4.93
N ALA A 274 5.04 5.19 3.81
CA ALA A 274 4.87 4.19 2.77
C ALA A 274 6.15 3.89 2.02
N VAL A 275 6.17 2.71 1.41
CA VAL A 275 7.26 2.23 0.56
C VAL A 275 6.72 1.40 -0.60
N GLN A 276 7.47 1.36 -1.70
CA GLN A 276 7.38 0.31 -2.71
C GLN A 276 8.53 -0.66 -2.43
N SER A 277 8.28 -1.80 -1.79
CA SER A 277 9.36 -2.78 -1.52
C SER A 277 9.65 -3.67 -2.74
N GLY A 278 8.71 -3.76 -3.68
CA GLY A 278 8.76 -4.63 -4.85
C GLY A 278 9.67 -4.09 -5.96
N HIS A 279 9.97 -4.87 -7.00
CA HIS A 279 9.61 -6.29 -7.20
C HIS A 279 10.86 -7.17 -7.36
N ALA A 280 12.01 -6.64 -6.92
CA ALA A 280 13.32 -7.20 -7.18
C ALA A 280 13.93 -7.85 -5.94
N THR A 281 14.62 -8.96 -6.16
CA THR A 281 15.73 -9.40 -5.29
C THR A 281 17.03 -8.83 -5.89
N PRO A 282 17.70 -7.87 -5.24
CA PRO A 282 18.94 -7.29 -5.74
C PRO A 282 19.99 -8.35 -6.04
N ASP A 283 20.63 -8.25 -7.21
CA ASP A 283 21.77 -9.08 -7.55
C ASP A 283 23.03 -8.49 -6.89
N PRO A 284 23.65 -9.16 -5.90
CA PRO A 284 24.84 -8.65 -5.23
C PRO A 284 26.06 -8.55 -6.16
N THR A 285 25.99 -9.14 -7.36
CA THR A 285 27.05 -9.07 -8.39
C THR A 285 26.83 -7.97 -9.42
N SER A 286 25.69 -7.27 -9.37
CA SER A 286 25.39 -6.16 -10.28
C SER A 286 26.46 -5.06 -10.18
N LYS A 287 26.89 -4.54 -11.33
CA LYS A 287 27.78 -3.38 -11.44
C LYS A 287 27.02 -2.05 -11.60
N PHE A 288 25.69 -2.09 -11.62
CA PHE A 288 24.89 -0.87 -11.64
C PHE A 288 25.05 -0.16 -10.29
N THR A 289 25.77 0.97 -10.28
CA THR A 289 26.04 1.75 -9.06
C THR A 289 25.32 3.10 -8.91
N PRO A 290 24.57 3.65 -9.90
CA PRO A 290 23.79 4.87 -9.69
C PRO A 290 22.75 4.77 -8.55
N THR A 291 21.99 3.68 -8.50
CA THR A 291 20.93 3.47 -7.50
C THR A 291 21.12 2.18 -6.73
N ILE A 292 20.55 2.12 -5.54
CA ILE A 292 20.29 0.88 -4.81
C ILE A 292 18.79 0.78 -4.54
N GLY A 293 18.29 -0.44 -4.40
CA GLY A 293 16.89 -0.71 -4.13
C GLY A 293 16.70 -1.69 -3.00
N TRP A 294 15.45 -1.84 -2.59
CA TRP A 294 15.05 -2.80 -1.56
C TRP A 294 15.20 -4.26 -2.03
N ASP A 295 15.34 -5.17 -1.07
CA ASP A 295 15.12 -6.60 -1.29
C ASP A 295 13.66 -6.91 -0.99
N SER A 296 12.88 -7.19 -2.04
CA SER A 296 11.44 -7.45 -1.93
C SER A 296 11.10 -8.63 -1.01
N THR A 297 12.02 -9.58 -0.82
CA THR A 297 11.83 -10.70 0.12
C THR A 297 12.04 -10.30 1.58
N LYS A 298 12.51 -9.07 1.83
CA LYS A 298 12.85 -8.51 3.15
C LYS A 298 12.01 -7.29 3.51
N ASN A 299 10.79 -7.17 2.98
CA ASN A 299 9.90 -6.03 3.26
C ASN A 299 9.64 -5.81 4.77
N TYR A 300 9.74 -6.84 5.61
CA TYR A 300 9.67 -6.70 7.07
C TYR A 300 10.74 -5.76 7.65
N GLU A 301 11.96 -5.72 7.08
CA GLU A 301 13.03 -4.82 7.53
C GLU A 301 12.65 -3.37 7.23
N VAL A 302 12.06 -3.16 6.06
CA VAL A 302 11.56 -1.87 5.59
C VAL A 302 10.42 -1.37 6.49
N ILE A 303 9.46 -2.25 6.84
CA ILE A 303 8.40 -1.94 7.82
C ILE A 303 9.00 -1.58 9.19
N ALA A 304 9.94 -2.37 9.72
CA ALA A 304 10.57 -2.09 11.02
C ALA A 304 11.25 -0.71 11.03
N ASN A 305 12.01 -0.41 9.97
CA ASN A 305 12.69 0.87 9.84
C ASN A 305 11.72 2.06 9.79
N MET A 306 10.60 1.94 9.06
CA MET A 306 9.54 2.97 9.07
C MET A 306 8.94 3.12 10.46
N ARG A 307 8.66 2.01 11.18
CA ARG A 307 8.12 2.04 12.56
C ARG A 307 9.03 2.77 13.55
N ASP A 308 10.34 2.69 13.37
CA ASP A 308 11.32 3.34 14.25
C ASP A 308 11.48 4.84 13.95
N ARG A 309 11.12 5.28 12.74
CA ARG A 309 11.37 6.65 12.24
C ARG A 309 10.10 7.48 12.04
N PHE A 310 8.94 6.84 11.98
CA PHE A 310 7.65 7.48 11.75
C PHE A 310 6.66 7.17 12.87
N THR A 311 6.07 8.21 13.44
CA THR A 311 5.18 8.09 14.62
C THR A 311 3.78 7.56 14.31
N GLY A 312 3.35 7.67 13.05
CA GLY A 312 2.03 7.26 12.59
C GLY A 312 2.00 5.87 11.94
N PRO A 313 0.93 5.53 11.23
CA PRO A 313 0.78 4.28 10.49
C PRO A 313 1.83 4.12 9.38
N VAL A 314 2.22 2.87 9.11
CA VAL A 314 3.14 2.53 8.01
C VAL A 314 2.55 1.42 7.15
N ILE A 315 2.81 1.44 5.83
CA ILE A 315 2.29 0.47 4.85
C ILE A 315 3.33 0.19 3.76
N ASP A 316 3.36 -1.04 3.26
CA ASP A 316 3.99 -1.39 1.99
C ASP A 316 2.94 -1.24 0.86
N LEU A 317 3.09 -0.21 0.03
CA LEU A 317 2.12 0.15 -1.02
C LEU A 317 2.25 -0.71 -2.27
N GLU A 318 3.44 -1.24 -2.53
CA GLU A 318 3.72 -1.96 -3.77
C GLU A 318 4.82 -2.98 -3.54
N ASN A 319 4.41 -4.19 -3.14
CA ASN A 319 5.30 -5.35 -3.03
C ASN A 319 5.37 -6.09 -4.39
N HIS A 320 6.09 -7.20 -4.47
CA HIS A 320 6.12 -8.05 -5.66
C HIS A 320 4.72 -8.44 -6.16
N TYR A 321 4.52 -8.39 -7.48
CA TYR A 321 3.23 -8.70 -8.09
C TYR A 321 3.09 -10.18 -8.37
N GLU A 322 1.93 -10.77 -8.04
CA GLU A 322 1.63 -12.16 -8.39
C GLU A 322 1.63 -12.31 -9.93
N GLY A 323 2.25 -13.38 -10.41
CA GLY A 323 2.41 -13.61 -11.85
C GLY A 323 3.51 -12.78 -12.53
N ALA A 324 4.16 -11.85 -11.83
CA ALA A 324 5.38 -11.20 -12.33
C ALA A 324 6.61 -12.09 -12.09
N HIS A 325 7.62 -11.96 -12.94
CA HIS A 325 8.94 -12.51 -12.64
C HIS A 325 9.67 -11.63 -11.60
N ASP A 326 10.57 -12.22 -10.79
CA ASP A 326 11.50 -11.45 -9.94
C ASP A 326 12.30 -10.46 -10.79
N SER A 327 12.28 -9.19 -10.38
CA SER A 327 12.87 -8.06 -11.11
C SER A 327 12.34 -7.94 -12.54
N PHE A 328 11.17 -8.53 -12.79
CA PHE A 328 10.55 -8.66 -14.10
C PHE A 328 11.42 -9.37 -15.13
N ASN A 329 12.42 -10.15 -14.71
CA ASN A 329 13.33 -10.86 -15.58
C ASN A 329 12.78 -12.26 -15.89
N LEU A 330 12.51 -12.54 -17.17
CA LEU A 330 11.96 -13.82 -17.64
C LEU A 330 12.79 -15.06 -17.27
N GLU A 331 14.08 -14.90 -16.93
CA GLU A 331 14.96 -15.97 -16.50
C GLU A 331 14.85 -16.30 -15.00
N ARG A 332 14.22 -15.41 -14.22
CA ARG A 332 14.00 -15.59 -12.78
C ARG A 332 12.64 -16.22 -12.52
N GLN A 333 12.41 -16.64 -11.28
CA GLN A 333 11.14 -17.24 -10.85
C GLN A 333 9.96 -16.28 -11.03
N ILE A 334 8.76 -16.84 -11.20
CA ILE A 334 7.49 -16.12 -11.13
C ILE A 334 7.04 -16.09 -9.67
N TRP A 335 6.60 -14.92 -9.20
CA TRP A 335 6.01 -14.75 -7.88
C TRP A 335 4.64 -15.44 -7.81
N ASN A 336 4.52 -16.44 -6.95
CA ASN A 336 3.31 -17.23 -6.70
C ASN A 336 2.58 -16.80 -5.43
N SER A 337 1.41 -17.40 -5.19
CA SER A 337 0.57 -17.13 -4.02
C SER A 337 1.32 -17.23 -2.68
N SER A 338 2.19 -18.22 -2.51
CA SER A 338 2.97 -18.42 -1.28
C SER A 338 4.01 -17.33 -1.04
N GLN A 339 4.65 -16.82 -2.09
CA GLN A 339 5.57 -15.69 -2.01
C GLN A 339 4.85 -14.39 -1.68
N ILE A 340 3.67 -14.18 -2.27
CA ILE A 340 2.78 -13.07 -1.93
C ILE A 340 2.39 -13.15 -0.46
N ARG A 341 1.77 -14.25 0.00
CA ARG A 341 1.35 -14.42 1.40
C ARG A 341 2.51 -14.13 2.35
N THR A 342 3.68 -14.68 2.07
CA THR A 342 4.87 -14.48 2.91
C THR A 342 5.23 -13.01 3.08
N GLY A 343 5.28 -12.22 2.01
CA GLY A 343 5.53 -10.77 2.10
C GLY A 343 4.43 -10.03 2.88
N LEU A 344 3.16 -10.35 2.61
CA LEU A 344 2.01 -9.68 3.25
C LEU A 344 1.94 -9.94 4.75
N TYR A 345 2.09 -11.20 5.17
CA TYR A 345 2.11 -11.57 6.59
C TYR A 345 3.35 -11.01 7.28
N HIS A 346 4.52 -11.04 6.65
CA HIS A 346 5.71 -10.43 7.22
C HIS A 346 5.53 -8.92 7.45
N GLY A 347 4.92 -8.19 6.52
CA GLY A 347 4.62 -6.76 6.71
C GLY A 347 3.67 -6.50 7.88
N VAL A 348 2.48 -7.14 7.88
CA VAL A 348 1.46 -6.92 8.92
C VAL A 348 1.94 -7.36 10.30
N TYR A 349 2.51 -8.55 10.42
CA TYR A 349 2.99 -9.09 11.70
C TYR A 349 4.37 -8.54 12.10
N ASN A 350 4.90 -7.57 11.37
CA ASN A 350 6.00 -6.71 11.81
C ASN A 350 5.56 -5.25 12.06
N GLY A 351 4.26 -4.99 12.09
CA GLY A 351 3.68 -3.73 12.59
C GLY A 351 3.10 -2.79 11.53
N ALA A 352 2.95 -3.23 10.27
CA ALA A 352 2.22 -2.45 9.28
C ALA A 352 0.72 -2.34 9.63
N SER A 353 0.10 -1.23 9.25
CA SER A 353 -1.33 -0.95 9.48
C SER A 353 -2.26 -1.66 8.50
N GLY A 354 -1.69 -2.45 7.61
CA GLY A 354 -2.35 -3.13 6.50
C GLY A 354 -1.33 -3.56 5.46
N PHE A 355 -1.79 -3.80 4.23
CA PHE A 355 -0.98 -4.22 3.11
C PHE A 355 -1.62 -3.85 1.77
N THR A 356 -0.80 -3.86 0.71
CA THR A 356 -1.28 -3.80 -0.67
C THR A 356 -0.84 -5.03 -1.44
N TYR A 357 -1.79 -5.66 -2.11
CA TYR A 357 -1.58 -6.73 -3.08
C TYR A 357 -1.56 -6.15 -4.49
N GLY A 358 -0.83 -6.80 -5.39
CA GLY A 358 -0.99 -6.56 -6.82
C GLY A 358 -0.65 -7.80 -7.63
N ALA A 359 -1.13 -7.82 -8.88
CA ALA A 359 -0.85 -8.86 -9.86
C ALA A 359 -0.41 -8.22 -11.18
N ASN A 360 0.52 -8.87 -11.88
CA ASN A 360 1.21 -8.26 -13.02
C ASN A 360 0.25 -7.89 -14.16
N SER A 361 -0.77 -8.70 -14.41
CA SER A 361 -1.79 -8.39 -15.42
C SER A 361 -2.83 -7.39 -14.92
N VAL A 362 -3.16 -7.42 -13.63
CA VAL A 362 -4.26 -6.63 -13.04
C VAL A 362 -3.89 -5.16 -12.88
N TRP A 363 -2.68 -4.83 -12.40
CA TRP A 363 -2.30 -3.41 -12.19
C TRP A 363 -2.43 -2.59 -13.49
N GLN A 364 -2.07 -3.21 -14.62
CA GLN A 364 -2.11 -2.62 -15.96
C GLN A 364 -3.41 -2.93 -16.71
N MET A 365 -4.36 -3.66 -16.12
CA MET A 365 -5.60 -4.10 -16.78
C MET A 365 -5.35 -4.78 -18.14
N TYR A 366 -4.33 -5.65 -18.20
CA TYR A 366 -3.87 -6.27 -19.44
C TYR A 366 -4.86 -7.28 -19.98
N GLU A 367 -5.23 -7.13 -21.25
CA GLU A 367 -6.06 -8.06 -22.00
C GLU A 367 -5.39 -8.38 -23.34
N PRO A 368 -5.30 -9.65 -23.76
CA PRO A 368 -4.71 -9.99 -25.04
C PRO A 368 -5.60 -9.47 -26.16
N ARG A 369 -4.99 -9.11 -27.30
CA ARG A 369 -5.72 -8.51 -28.43
C ARG A 369 -6.91 -9.35 -28.88
N SER A 370 -6.81 -10.67 -28.82
CA SER A 370 -7.86 -11.62 -29.20
C SER A 370 -9.11 -11.57 -28.31
N ALA A 371 -9.02 -11.04 -27.10
CA ALA A 371 -10.13 -10.92 -26.15
C ALA A 371 -10.76 -9.51 -26.15
N LEU A 372 -10.21 -8.57 -26.91
CA LEU A 372 -10.72 -7.21 -27.03
C LEU A 372 -11.73 -7.08 -28.18
N LEU A 373 -12.73 -6.22 -27.97
CA LEU A 373 -13.74 -5.91 -29.00
C LEU A 373 -13.23 -4.91 -30.06
N ARG A 374 -12.23 -4.09 -29.70
CA ARG A 374 -11.66 -3.05 -30.57
C ARG A 374 -10.14 -3.08 -30.46
N ASP A 375 -9.47 -3.01 -31.61
CA ASP A 375 -8.01 -2.89 -31.66
C ASP A 375 -7.51 -1.60 -30.99
N SER A 376 -8.33 -0.54 -30.96
CA SER A 376 -8.04 0.72 -30.28
C SER A 376 -7.95 0.60 -28.76
N ASP A 377 -8.41 -0.50 -28.16
CA ASP A 377 -8.34 -0.75 -26.71
C ASP A 377 -7.07 -1.53 -26.34
N TYR A 378 -6.33 -2.04 -27.32
CA TYR A 378 -5.15 -2.86 -27.07
C TYR A 378 -3.97 -2.03 -26.56
N TYR A 379 -3.34 -2.50 -25.48
CA TYR A 379 -2.03 -2.05 -25.03
C TYR A 379 -1.05 -3.22 -25.13
N ALA A 380 0.19 -2.93 -25.53
CA ALA A 380 1.24 -3.94 -25.44
C ALA A 380 1.45 -4.35 -23.97
N PRO A 381 1.71 -5.64 -23.68
CA PRO A 381 2.01 -6.08 -22.32
C PRO A 381 3.23 -5.30 -21.81
N GLN A 382 3.10 -4.72 -20.62
CA GLN A 382 4.20 -4.00 -19.97
C GLN A 382 4.99 -4.94 -19.07
N ILE A 383 6.27 -4.61 -18.88
CA ILE A 383 7.11 -5.22 -17.84
C ILE A 383 7.08 -6.77 -17.91
N ASN A 384 7.34 -7.29 -19.12
CA ASN A 384 7.39 -8.73 -19.41
C ASN A 384 6.13 -9.52 -19.01
N GLN A 385 4.96 -8.87 -18.97
CA GLN A 385 3.67 -9.54 -18.81
C GLN A 385 3.45 -10.60 -19.89
N ASN A 386 2.88 -11.74 -19.49
CA ASN A 386 2.49 -12.82 -20.41
C ASN A 386 1.44 -12.30 -21.41
N ALA A 387 1.81 -12.27 -22.69
CA ALA A 387 0.99 -11.74 -23.77
C ALA A 387 -0.27 -12.59 -24.08
N SER A 388 -0.38 -13.79 -23.50
CA SER A 388 -1.58 -14.63 -23.59
C SER A 388 -2.43 -14.59 -22.31
N GLY A 389 -1.95 -13.95 -21.23
CA GLY A 389 -2.68 -13.83 -19.97
C GLY A 389 -3.75 -12.73 -20.02
N SER A 390 -4.67 -12.74 -19.08
CA SER A 390 -5.78 -11.77 -18.98
C SER A 390 -6.02 -11.38 -17.53
N TRP A 391 -6.15 -10.08 -17.26
CA TRP A 391 -6.50 -9.59 -15.94
C TRP A 391 -7.85 -10.15 -15.45
N ARG A 392 -8.78 -10.47 -16.36
CA ARG A 392 -10.10 -11.03 -16.03
C ARG A 392 -10.02 -12.46 -15.48
N GLU A 393 -8.95 -13.17 -15.81
CA GLU A 393 -8.65 -14.50 -15.26
C GLU A 393 -7.81 -14.35 -14.00
N ASP A 394 -6.76 -13.54 -14.08
CA ASP A 394 -5.76 -13.37 -13.02
C ASP A 394 -6.28 -12.58 -11.80
N VAL A 395 -7.42 -11.88 -11.90
CA VAL A 395 -8.14 -11.34 -10.72
C VAL A 395 -8.52 -12.46 -9.73
N TYR A 396 -8.57 -13.72 -10.19
CA TYR A 396 -8.80 -14.92 -9.37
C TYR A 396 -7.54 -15.71 -9.07
N PHE A 397 -6.35 -15.11 -9.21
CA PHE A 397 -5.13 -15.73 -8.68
C PHE A 397 -5.31 -16.17 -7.23
N GLU A 398 -4.64 -17.26 -6.87
CA GLU A 398 -4.80 -17.87 -5.56
C GLU A 398 -4.41 -16.88 -4.45
N GLY A 399 -3.29 -16.17 -4.61
CA GLY A 399 -2.85 -15.14 -3.66
C GLY A 399 -3.89 -14.03 -3.52
N ALA A 400 -4.44 -13.54 -4.63
CA ALA A 400 -5.52 -12.55 -4.65
C ALA A 400 -6.73 -12.95 -3.80
N THR A 401 -7.08 -14.24 -3.75
CA THR A 401 -8.20 -14.73 -2.93
C THR A 401 -7.82 -14.96 -1.46
N GLN A 402 -6.56 -15.26 -1.17
CA GLN A 402 -6.07 -15.58 0.18
C GLN A 402 -5.74 -14.35 1.02
N THR A 403 -5.53 -13.19 0.39
CA THR A 403 -5.21 -11.93 1.10
C THR A 403 -6.27 -11.52 2.13
N GLN A 404 -7.53 -11.91 1.92
CA GLN A 404 -8.64 -11.67 2.86
C GLN A 404 -8.39 -12.24 4.28
N TYR A 405 -7.47 -13.19 4.41
CA TYR A 405 -7.17 -13.86 5.68
C TYR A 405 -6.05 -13.18 6.49
N VAL A 406 -5.23 -12.32 5.86
CA VAL A 406 -3.99 -11.77 6.45
C VAL A 406 -4.25 -11.08 7.79
N THR A 407 -5.28 -10.23 7.84
CA THR A 407 -5.62 -9.45 9.04
C THR A 407 -6.69 -10.09 9.92
N LYS A 408 -7.30 -11.20 9.48
CA LYS A 408 -8.42 -11.87 10.17
C LYS A 408 -8.16 -12.18 11.66
N PRO A 409 -6.95 -12.63 12.07
CA PRO A 409 -6.63 -12.83 13.49
C PRO A 409 -6.65 -11.55 14.34
N LEU A 410 -6.56 -10.37 13.72
CA LEU A 410 -6.52 -9.05 14.37
C LEU A 410 -7.85 -8.27 14.27
N GLN A 411 -8.73 -8.63 13.33
CA GLN A 411 -9.92 -7.84 12.96
C GLN A 411 -10.94 -7.62 14.09
N ASN A 412 -11.01 -8.50 15.09
CA ASN A 412 -11.95 -8.37 16.21
C ASN A 412 -11.37 -7.65 17.44
N LEU A 413 -10.17 -7.09 17.33
CA LEU A 413 -9.52 -6.35 18.41
C LEU A 413 -9.94 -4.89 18.38
N THR A 414 -10.14 -4.29 19.55
CA THR A 414 -10.35 -2.84 19.65
C THR A 414 -9.05 -2.09 19.35
N VAL A 415 -9.15 -0.82 18.92
CA VAL A 415 -7.98 0.05 18.69
C VAL A 415 -7.05 0.06 19.90
N ALA A 416 -7.61 0.15 21.12
CA ALA A 416 -6.82 0.14 22.35
C ALA A 416 -5.97 -1.14 22.51
N VAL A 417 -6.51 -2.31 22.15
CA VAL A 417 -5.77 -3.58 22.20
C VAL A 417 -4.75 -3.66 21.08
N LEU A 418 -5.12 -3.27 19.86
CA LEU A 418 -4.22 -3.23 18.71
C LEU A 418 -2.99 -2.37 19.01
N GLU A 419 -3.18 -1.17 19.59
CA GLU A 419 -2.07 -0.27 19.96
C GLU A 419 -1.13 -0.83 21.04
N THR A 420 -1.48 -1.94 21.69
CA THR A 420 -0.54 -2.68 22.56
C THR A 420 0.37 -3.64 21.80
N LEU A 421 0.07 -4.03 20.56
CA LEU A 421 0.82 -5.06 19.81
C LEU A 421 2.08 -4.49 19.18
N GLU A 422 3.26 -5.02 19.50
CA GLU A 422 4.56 -4.59 18.98
C GLU A 422 5.39 -5.76 18.42
N PRO A 423 6.31 -5.49 17.47
CA PRO A 423 7.31 -6.47 17.09
C PRO A 423 8.09 -6.94 18.33
N ALA A 424 8.19 -8.24 18.52
CA ALA A 424 8.76 -8.85 19.72
C ALA A 424 9.70 -10.02 19.38
N ARG A 425 10.48 -9.87 18.30
CA ARG A 425 11.33 -10.96 17.79
C ARG A 425 12.43 -11.37 18.77
N GLU A 426 12.77 -10.54 19.74
CA GLU A 426 13.70 -10.86 20.83
C GLU A 426 13.28 -12.08 21.67
N VAL A 427 11.98 -12.43 21.71
CA VAL A 427 11.50 -13.61 22.45
C VAL A 427 11.64 -14.92 21.66
N LEU A 428 12.01 -14.85 20.37
CA LEU A 428 12.15 -16.00 19.49
C LEU A 428 13.45 -16.77 19.75
N ALA A 429 13.37 -18.09 19.86
CA ALA A 429 14.50 -18.99 19.98
C ALA A 429 14.36 -20.22 19.07
N SER A 430 15.48 -20.90 18.80
CA SER A 430 15.44 -22.19 18.11
C SER A 430 14.76 -23.24 18.99
N PRO A 431 14.08 -24.27 18.45
CA PRO A 431 13.45 -25.34 19.24
C PRO A 431 14.48 -26.23 19.96
N SER A 432 14.07 -26.98 20.99
CA SER A 432 14.97 -27.81 21.80
C SER A 432 15.64 -28.89 20.96
N GLY A 433 16.95 -29.03 21.10
CA GLY A 433 17.74 -29.98 20.30
C GLY A 433 18.00 -29.54 18.86
N HIS A 434 17.67 -28.31 18.47
CA HIS A 434 17.98 -27.78 17.14
C HIS A 434 19.49 -27.67 16.92
N THR A 435 19.99 -28.29 15.85
CA THR A 435 21.43 -28.32 15.49
C THR A 435 21.75 -27.52 14.23
N GLY A 436 20.74 -26.97 13.55
CA GLY A 436 20.90 -26.19 12.31
C GLY A 436 21.18 -24.70 12.55
N LYS A 437 21.08 -23.91 11.47
CA LYS A 437 21.10 -22.44 11.54
C LYS A 437 20.01 -21.97 12.50
N SER A 438 20.37 -21.10 13.44
CA SER A 438 19.44 -20.65 14.48
C SER A 438 18.28 -19.87 13.86
N VAL A 439 17.04 -20.15 14.28
CA VAL A 439 15.82 -19.62 13.63
C VAL A 439 15.75 -18.09 13.68
N ASN A 440 16.32 -17.46 14.71
CA ASN A 440 16.40 -16.00 14.82
C ASN A 440 17.25 -15.33 13.71
N THR A 441 18.14 -16.10 13.06
CA THR A 441 18.99 -15.65 11.94
C THR A 441 18.38 -15.94 10.56
N TYR A 442 17.15 -16.47 10.50
CA TYR A 442 16.45 -16.64 9.23
C TYR A 442 16.03 -15.28 8.66
N GLU A 443 16.16 -15.16 7.34
CA GLU A 443 15.97 -13.92 6.57
C GLU A 443 15.20 -14.25 5.27
N GLY A 444 14.81 -13.21 4.54
CA GLY A 444 14.04 -13.36 3.31
C GLY A 444 12.71 -14.05 3.59
N THR A 445 12.29 -14.94 2.69
CA THR A 445 11.03 -15.68 2.83
C THR A 445 10.97 -16.65 4.02
N ARG A 446 12.11 -16.97 4.64
CA ARG A 446 12.19 -17.88 5.81
C ARG A 446 12.23 -17.13 7.15
N TYR A 447 12.17 -15.79 7.13
CA TYR A 447 12.05 -14.98 8.34
C TYR A 447 10.85 -15.45 9.19
N ILE A 448 10.91 -15.25 10.51
CA ILE A 448 9.79 -15.54 11.43
C ILE A 448 9.35 -14.24 12.13
N SER A 449 8.21 -13.69 11.74
CA SER A 449 7.68 -12.47 12.37
C SER A 449 7.07 -12.81 13.73
N VAL A 450 7.28 -11.94 14.71
CA VAL A 450 6.67 -12.05 16.04
C VAL A 450 6.03 -10.71 16.37
N LEU A 451 4.70 -10.68 16.46
CA LEU A 451 3.93 -9.55 16.97
C LEU A 451 3.34 -9.95 18.32
N ALA A 452 3.58 -9.18 19.37
CA ALA A 452 3.07 -9.48 20.70
C ALA A 452 2.56 -8.23 21.41
N SER A 453 1.53 -8.39 22.24
CA SER A 453 1.10 -7.33 23.17
C SER A 453 2.25 -6.89 24.10
N LYS A 454 2.24 -5.62 24.54
CA LYS A 454 3.16 -5.08 25.56
C LYS A 454 3.13 -5.86 26.87
N ASN A 455 1.94 -6.33 27.28
CA ASN A 455 1.77 -7.15 28.47
C ASN A 455 2.11 -8.63 28.23
N ARG A 456 2.49 -8.99 27.00
CA ARG A 456 2.88 -10.34 26.60
C ARG A 456 1.77 -11.36 26.93
N ASP A 457 0.51 -10.98 26.73
CA ASP A 457 -0.70 -11.83 26.87
C ASP A 457 -1.21 -12.38 25.53
N ARG A 458 -0.85 -11.73 24.44
CA ARG A 458 -1.13 -12.15 23.07
C ARG A 458 0.14 -12.19 22.25
N TYR A 459 0.30 -13.25 21.47
CA TYR A 459 1.38 -13.44 20.51
C TYR A 459 0.83 -13.94 19.19
N TYR A 460 1.38 -13.39 18.11
CA TYR A 460 1.16 -13.80 16.74
C TYR A 460 2.52 -14.09 16.12
N VAL A 461 2.78 -15.35 15.76
CA VAL A 461 4.08 -15.76 15.22
C VAL A 461 3.90 -16.36 13.84
N TYR A 462 4.35 -15.65 12.81
CA TYR A 462 4.24 -16.08 11.43
C TYR A 462 5.54 -16.76 10.99
N THR A 463 5.43 -17.98 10.48
CA THR A 463 6.53 -18.76 9.90
C THR A 463 6.19 -19.08 8.44
N GLY A 464 6.94 -18.50 7.50
CA GLY A 464 6.64 -18.62 6.06
C GLY A 464 6.94 -20.01 5.47
N HIS A 465 7.69 -20.86 6.19
CA HIS A 465 8.08 -22.19 5.72
C HIS A 465 7.62 -23.32 6.66
N GLY A 466 6.76 -23.00 7.64
CA GLY A 466 6.33 -23.96 8.65
C GLY A 466 7.46 -24.44 9.57
N ASP A 467 8.53 -23.66 9.69
CA ASP A 467 9.63 -23.95 10.60
C ASP A 467 9.15 -23.98 12.05
N SER A 468 9.61 -24.99 12.80
CA SER A 468 9.41 -25.04 14.26
C SER A 468 10.28 -23.99 14.95
N PHE A 469 9.76 -23.40 16.01
CA PHE A 469 10.45 -22.40 16.81
C PHE A 469 10.16 -22.58 18.29
N ALA A 470 10.83 -21.81 19.13
CA ALA A 470 10.51 -21.69 20.54
C ALA A 470 10.24 -20.23 20.90
N LEU A 471 9.38 -20.00 21.89
CA LEU A 471 9.21 -18.71 22.52
C LEU A 471 9.74 -18.76 23.95
N GLN A 472 10.41 -17.69 24.37
CA GLN A 472 10.73 -17.42 25.77
C GLN A 472 9.55 -16.64 26.37
N LEU A 473 8.76 -17.32 27.21
CA LEU A 473 7.53 -16.76 27.78
C LEU A 473 7.73 -16.45 29.26
N ASP A 474 7.32 -15.25 29.67
CA ASP A 474 7.40 -14.81 31.05
C ASP A 474 6.11 -15.08 31.81
N ASN A 475 6.24 -15.29 33.12
CA ASN A 475 5.12 -15.53 34.03
C ASN A 475 4.28 -14.25 34.29
N GLY A 476 4.80 -13.07 33.92
CA GLY A 476 4.21 -11.79 34.29
C GLY A 476 4.18 -11.60 35.81
N SER A 477 3.04 -11.88 36.44
CA SER A 477 2.85 -11.75 37.90
C SER A 477 2.38 -13.04 38.60
N GLY A 478 2.44 -14.19 37.93
CA GLY A 478 2.09 -15.49 38.52
C GLY A 478 2.07 -16.64 37.50
N ALA A 479 1.67 -17.85 37.92
CA ALA A 479 1.42 -18.91 36.95
C ALA A 479 0.33 -18.49 35.96
N ARG A 480 0.52 -18.77 34.67
CA ARG A 480 -0.43 -18.40 33.60
C ARG A 480 -0.64 -19.58 32.64
N SER A 481 -1.85 -19.68 32.11
CA SER A 481 -2.23 -20.71 31.15
C SER A 481 -3.00 -20.08 30.00
N GLY A 482 -2.68 -20.48 28.78
CA GLY A 482 -3.24 -19.91 27.56
C GLY A 482 -3.58 -20.97 26.51
N SER A 483 -4.24 -20.53 25.44
CA SER A 483 -4.55 -21.34 24.25
C SER A 483 -3.60 -20.96 23.12
N ALA A 484 -2.95 -21.96 22.55
CA ALA A 484 -2.18 -21.88 21.31
C ALA A 484 -2.97 -22.54 20.19
N ARG A 485 -3.18 -21.83 19.08
CA ARG A 485 -3.89 -22.29 17.88
C ARG A 485 -3.11 -21.94 16.63
N TRP A 486 -3.16 -22.80 15.62
CA TRP A 486 -2.52 -22.54 14.32
C TRP A 486 -3.54 -22.01 13.32
N PHE A 487 -3.35 -20.78 12.86
CA PHE A 487 -4.14 -20.20 11.79
C PHE A 487 -3.46 -20.47 10.45
N SER A 488 -4.22 -21.00 9.48
CA SER A 488 -3.70 -21.23 8.12
C SER A 488 -3.94 -20.01 7.24
N PRO A 489 -2.86 -19.41 6.68
CA PRO A 489 -2.97 -18.33 5.69
C PRO A 489 -3.69 -18.70 4.40
N ARG A 490 -3.79 -19.99 4.08
CA ARG A 490 -4.30 -20.50 2.81
C ARG A 490 -5.83 -20.59 2.77
N ASP A 491 -6.47 -20.81 3.91
CA ASP A 491 -7.93 -21.02 4.01
C ASP A 491 -8.61 -20.20 5.12
N GLY A 492 -7.82 -19.46 5.91
CA GLY A 492 -8.30 -18.63 7.00
C GLY A 492 -8.95 -19.40 8.16
N GLN A 493 -8.63 -20.68 8.33
CA GLN A 493 -9.14 -21.54 9.39
C GLN A 493 -8.11 -21.72 10.52
N TYR A 494 -8.63 -22.04 11.71
CA TYR A 494 -7.82 -22.45 12.85
C TYR A 494 -7.74 -23.98 12.94
N TYR A 495 -6.53 -24.47 13.15
CA TYR A 495 -6.15 -25.86 13.31
C TYR A 495 -5.43 -26.05 14.64
N ALA A 496 -5.40 -27.28 15.15
CA ALA A 496 -4.64 -27.74 16.31
C ALA A 496 -4.64 -26.78 17.53
N ASN A 497 -5.38 -27.13 18.58
CA ASN A 497 -5.44 -26.35 19.81
C ASN A 497 -4.64 -27.05 20.93
N ALA A 498 -3.73 -26.32 21.57
CA ALA A 498 -2.95 -26.78 22.70
C ALA A 498 -3.06 -25.80 23.88
N THR A 499 -3.05 -26.33 25.10
CA THR A 499 -2.89 -25.52 26.31
C THR A 499 -1.42 -25.27 26.57
N VAL A 500 -1.05 -24.01 26.74
CA VAL A 500 0.29 -23.56 27.09
C VAL A 500 0.28 -23.12 28.54
N SER A 501 1.22 -23.59 29.35
CA SER A 501 1.31 -23.21 30.76
C SER A 501 2.71 -22.73 31.09
N VAL A 502 2.79 -21.55 31.72
CA VAL A 502 4.02 -20.97 32.24
C VAL A 502 3.93 -21.01 33.77
N PRO A 503 4.82 -21.75 34.46
CA PRO A 503 4.75 -21.91 35.90
C PRO A 503 5.09 -20.60 36.63
N GLU A 504 4.70 -20.50 37.90
CA GLU A 504 4.93 -19.32 38.73
C GLU A 504 6.43 -18.98 38.89
N SER A 505 7.32 -19.98 38.86
CA SER A 505 8.78 -19.77 38.87
C SER A 505 9.38 -19.62 37.47
N GLY A 506 8.56 -19.51 36.43
CA GLY A 506 8.91 -19.73 35.02
C GLY A 506 9.20 -18.46 34.21
N ASN A 507 9.97 -17.51 34.72
CA ASN A 507 10.49 -16.44 33.86
C ASN A 507 11.35 -17.03 32.74
N ALA A 508 11.17 -16.52 31.52
CA ALA A 508 11.75 -17.04 30.29
C ALA A 508 11.53 -18.56 30.11
N THR A 509 10.34 -19.07 30.46
CA THR A 509 9.98 -20.46 30.16
C THR A 509 10.01 -20.67 28.66
N ARG A 510 10.90 -21.54 28.22
CA ARG A 510 11.02 -21.92 26.83
C ARG A 510 9.96 -22.94 26.47
N ILE A 511 9.16 -22.63 25.45
CA ILE A 511 8.14 -23.53 24.92
C ILE A 511 8.34 -23.66 23.42
N ASP A 512 8.50 -24.91 22.98
CA ASP A 512 8.66 -25.24 21.57
C ASP A 512 7.28 -25.36 20.90
N PHE A 513 7.17 -24.81 19.70
CA PHE A 513 5.98 -24.81 18.86
C PHE A 513 6.33 -25.44 17.51
N THR A 514 5.56 -26.46 17.12
CA THR A 514 5.69 -27.14 15.83
C THR A 514 4.42 -26.93 15.02
N PRO A 515 4.51 -26.26 13.85
CA PRO A 515 3.36 -26.10 12.96
C PRO A 515 2.83 -27.43 12.42
N PRO A 516 1.57 -27.50 11.94
CA PRO A 516 0.99 -28.73 11.39
C PRO A 516 1.71 -29.30 10.15
N SER A 517 2.35 -28.45 9.35
CA SER A 517 3.20 -28.81 8.22
C SER A 517 4.41 -27.88 8.13
N GLY A 518 5.44 -28.25 7.37
CA GLY A 518 6.63 -27.44 7.19
C GLY A 518 7.61 -28.03 6.19
N GLY A 519 8.58 -27.22 5.77
CA GLY A 519 9.69 -27.61 4.89
C GLY A 519 9.73 -26.89 3.55
N SER A 520 8.70 -26.12 3.21
CA SER A 520 8.64 -25.31 2.00
C SER A 520 7.85 -24.02 2.23
N ILE A 521 7.99 -23.04 1.33
CA ILE A 521 7.24 -21.78 1.38
C ILE A 521 5.71 -21.97 1.26
N ASP A 522 5.26 -23.14 0.79
CA ASP A 522 3.84 -23.46 0.69
C ASP A 522 3.25 -23.89 2.05
N ASP A 523 4.09 -24.14 3.05
CA ASP A 523 3.74 -24.61 4.39
C ASP A 523 3.67 -23.47 5.43
N ASP A 524 3.23 -22.28 5.04
CA ASP A 524 3.15 -21.13 5.93
C ASP A 524 2.10 -21.28 7.05
N TRP A 525 2.42 -20.79 8.26
CA TRP A 525 1.52 -20.87 9.41
C TRP A 525 1.65 -19.64 10.32
N LEU A 526 0.53 -19.25 10.93
CA LEU A 526 0.50 -18.25 11.98
C LEU A 526 0.09 -18.90 13.31
N LEU A 527 0.97 -18.88 14.30
CA LEU A 527 0.60 -19.20 15.68
C LEU A 527 -0.19 -18.03 16.27
N VAL A 528 -1.34 -18.32 16.86
CA VAL A 528 -2.09 -17.39 17.72
C VAL A 528 -2.06 -17.96 19.14
N LEU A 529 -1.36 -17.27 20.04
CA LEU A 529 -1.24 -17.64 21.45
C LEU A 529 -1.84 -16.53 22.32
N GLU A 530 -2.81 -16.91 23.15
CA GLU A 530 -3.55 -16.01 24.04
C GLU A 530 -3.58 -16.59 25.46
N PHE A 531 -3.23 -15.80 26.46
CA PHE A 531 -3.18 -16.18 27.88
C PHE A 531 -4.34 -15.64 28.70
#